data_AF-A0A3B9IML3-F1
#
_entry.id   AF-A0A3B9IML3-F1
#
_cell.length_a   1.000
_cell.length_b   1.000
_cell.length_c   1.000
_cell.angle_alpha   90.00
_cell.angle_beta   90.00
_cell.angle_gamma   90.00
#
_symmetry.space_group_name_H-M   'P 1'
#
loop_
_entity.id
_entity.type
_entity.pdbx_description
1 polymer ?
#
loop_
_entity_poly.entity_id
_entity_poly.type
_entity_poly.pdbx_seq_one_letter_code
_entity_poly.pdbx_strand_id
1 'polypeptide(L)'
;EPVPAVFDAPDGLMDAAELINPGYDPATRTLSTFAKGRGIGDCGVGARWVWDGARFRLAGMEMMGICQGIAWDDWPVVYRAKVEGVD
;
A
#
# COMPACT_ATOMS: atom_id res chain seq x y z
N GLU A 1 15.00 -18.08 -15.13
CA GLU A 1 14.69 -16.63 -15.16
C GLU A 1 13.85 -16.27 -13.94
N PRO A 2 13.96 -15.05 -13.39
CA PRO A 2 13.06 -14.62 -12.32
C PRO A 2 11.63 -14.54 -12.84
N VAL A 3 10.68 -15.08 -12.07
CA VAL A 3 9.24 -14.92 -12.33
C VAL A 3 8.77 -13.67 -11.59
N PRO A 4 8.02 -12.76 -12.23
CA PRO A 4 7.46 -11.59 -11.55
C PRO A 4 6.64 -12.00 -10.32
N ALA A 5 6.82 -11.26 -9.23
CA ALA A 5 6.00 -11.45 -8.05
C ALA A 5 4.54 -11.11 -8.35
N VAL A 6 3.63 -11.91 -7.82
CA VAL A 6 2.19 -11.64 -7.90
C VAL A 6 1.78 -10.70 -6.77
N PHE A 7 0.85 -9.81 -7.05
CA PHE A 7 0.21 -8.91 -6.09
C PHE A 7 -1.27 -9.23 -6.04
N ASP A 8 -1.78 -9.56 -4.86
CA ASP A 8 -3.21 -9.78 -4.65
C ASP A 8 -3.78 -8.66 -3.76
N ALA A 9 -4.94 -8.14 -4.14
CA ALA A 9 -5.80 -7.33 -3.28
C ALA A 9 -7.28 -7.52 -3.65
N PRO A 10 -8.21 -7.07 -2.79
CA PRO A 10 -9.63 -7.07 -3.13
C PRO A 10 -9.90 -6.31 -4.43
N ASP A 11 -10.96 -6.73 -5.13
CA ASP A 11 -11.39 -6.13 -6.40
C ASP A 11 -11.54 -4.61 -6.27
N GLY A 12 -11.07 -3.89 -7.30
CA GLY A 12 -11.11 -2.42 -7.38
C GLY A 12 -10.03 -1.67 -6.59
N LEU A 13 -9.31 -2.34 -5.67
CA LEU A 13 -8.23 -1.69 -4.92
C LEU A 13 -6.87 -1.77 -5.64
N MET A 14 -6.67 -2.72 -6.57
CA MET A 14 -5.42 -2.83 -7.32
C MET A 14 -5.18 -1.69 -8.29
N ASP A 15 -6.24 -1.22 -8.96
CA ASP A 15 -6.14 -0.10 -9.89
C ASP A 15 -5.75 1.21 -9.18
N ALA A 16 -5.96 1.27 -7.87
CA ALA A 16 -5.67 2.42 -7.05
C ALA A 16 -4.27 2.41 -6.40
N ALA A 17 -3.54 1.29 -6.46
CA ALA A 17 -2.32 1.08 -5.67
C ALA A 17 -1.09 0.83 -6.55
N GLU A 18 -0.80 1.75 -7.46
CA GLU A 18 0.43 1.72 -8.26
C GLU A 18 1.68 1.87 -7.35
N LEU A 19 2.76 1.16 -7.70
CA LEU A 19 4.03 1.23 -6.96
C LEU A 19 4.78 2.51 -7.32
N ILE A 20 4.52 3.56 -6.55
CA ILE A 20 5.10 4.89 -6.67
C ILE A 20 5.94 5.16 -5.41
N ASN A 21 7.20 5.54 -5.61
CA ASN A 21 8.18 5.69 -4.52
C ASN A 21 8.24 4.45 -3.59
N PRO A 22 8.42 3.23 -4.15
CA PRO A 22 8.32 2.03 -3.33
C PRO A 22 9.46 1.93 -2.32
N GLY A 23 9.14 1.42 -1.14
CA GLY A 23 10.09 1.01 -0.11
C GLY A 23 9.94 -0.47 0.19
N TYR A 24 11.03 -1.18 0.44
CA TYR A 24 11.01 -2.58 0.86
C TYR A 24 11.81 -2.77 2.15
N ASP A 25 11.16 -3.26 3.18
CA ASP A 25 11.79 -3.71 4.42
C ASP A 25 11.98 -5.23 4.39
N PRO A 26 13.22 -5.74 4.27
CA PRO A 26 13.47 -7.17 4.22
C PRO A 26 13.25 -7.88 5.57
N ALA A 27 13.31 -7.16 6.70
CA ALA A 27 13.12 -7.75 8.02
C ALA A 27 11.66 -8.17 8.22
N THR A 28 10.71 -7.34 7.77
CA THR A 28 9.27 -7.63 7.84
C THR A 28 8.70 -8.15 6.52
N ARG A 29 9.51 -8.18 5.46
CA ARG A 29 9.11 -8.48 4.08
C ARG A 29 7.95 -7.61 3.60
N THR A 30 7.98 -6.34 4.02
CA THR A 30 6.95 -5.36 3.71
C THR A 30 7.36 -4.52 2.51
N LEU A 31 6.52 -4.47 1.48
CA LEU A 31 6.59 -3.48 0.41
C LEU A 31 5.61 -2.35 0.71
N SER A 32 6.04 -1.10 0.63
CA SER A 32 5.20 0.08 0.78
C SER A 32 5.23 0.95 -0.48
N THR A 33 4.16 1.67 -0.75
CA THR A 33 4.07 2.71 -1.79
C THR A 33 3.52 3.99 -1.18
N PHE A 34 3.92 5.14 -1.74
CA PHE A 34 3.30 6.42 -1.43
C PHE A 34 3.20 7.29 -2.67
N ALA A 35 1.97 7.54 -3.08
CA ALA A 35 1.60 8.44 -4.17
C ALA A 35 0.94 9.69 -3.59
N LYS A 36 1.43 10.87 -3.99
CA LYS A 36 0.82 12.16 -3.65
C LYS A 36 0.14 12.79 -4.87
N GLY A 37 -0.95 13.50 -4.63
CA GLY A 37 -1.56 14.37 -5.64
C GLY A 37 -0.86 15.73 -5.68
N ARG A 38 -1.42 16.72 -4.95
CA ARG A 38 -0.95 18.12 -4.99
C ARG A 38 0.18 18.42 -3.99
N GLY A 39 0.23 17.72 -2.86
CA GLY A 39 1.21 17.94 -1.78
C GLY A 39 1.37 16.71 -0.88
N ILE A 40 2.45 16.69 -0.09
CA ILE A 40 2.61 15.66 0.95
C ILE A 40 1.48 15.82 1.96
N GLY A 41 0.72 14.75 2.20
CA GLY A 41 -0.39 14.77 3.16
C GLY A 41 -1.52 15.72 2.78
N ASP A 42 -1.84 15.85 1.50
CA ASP A 42 -3.00 16.61 1.01
C ASP A 42 -4.07 15.66 0.42
N CYS A 43 -3.62 14.81 -0.49
CA CYS A 43 -4.38 13.75 -1.15
C CYS A 43 -3.41 12.74 -1.76
N GLY A 44 -3.88 11.52 -1.98
CA GLY A 44 -3.06 10.46 -2.55
C GLY A 44 -3.44 9.08 -2.06
N VAL A 45 -2.48 8.16 -2.17
CA VAL A 45 -2.60 6.75 -1.78
C VAL A 45 -1.36 6.34 -1.02
N GLY A 46 -1.56 5.75 0.15
CA GLY A 46 -0.56 4.96 0.86
C GLY A 46 -1.01 3.50 0.90
N ALA A 47 -0.13 2.57 0.56
CA ALA A 47 -0.44 1.15 0.67
C ALA A 47 0.77 0.33 1.08
N ARG A 48 0.50 -0.79 1.76
CA ARG A 48 1.51 -1.77 2.16
C ARG A 48 1.08 -3.19 1.81
N TRP A 49 2.03 -3.98 1.34
CA TRP A 49 1.90 -5.41 1.11
C TRP A 49 2.93 -6.18 1.91
N VAL A 50 2.58 -7.39 2.32
CA VAL A 50 3.51 -8.32 3.00
C VAL A 50 3.71 -9.55 2.11
N TRP A 51 4.96 -9.98 1.98
CA TRP A 51 5.28 -11.23 1.29
C TRP A 51 4.92 -12.44 2.15
N ASP A 52 4.02 -13.28 1.67
CA ASP A 52 3.55 -14.48 2.39
C ASP A 52 4.38 -15.75 2.11
N GLY A 53 5.47 -15.62 1.35
CA GLY A 53 6.26 -16.76 0.85
C GLY A 53 6.00 -17.10 -0.61
N ALA A 54 4.86 -16.66 -1.17
CA ALA A 54 4.48 -16.93 -2.56
C ALA A 54 4.07 -15.67 -3.34
N ARG A 55 3.51 -14.66 -2.67
CA ARG A 55 3.05 -13.41 -3.30
C ARG A 55 2.99 -12.25 -2.31
N PHE A 56 2.84 -11.04 -2.83
CA PHE A 56 2.55 -9.85 -2.04
C PHE A 56 1.05 -9.73 -1.77
N ARG A 57 0.67 -9.77 -0.49
CA ARG A 57 -0.72 -9.63 -0.03
C ARG A 57 -0.94 -8.21 0.47
N LEU A 58 -1.98 -7.53 -0.02
CA LEU A 58 -2.35 -6.22 0.53
C LEU A 58 -2.61 -6.36 2.04
N ALA A 59 -1.98 -5.50 2.82
CA ALA A 59 -2.06 -5.56 4.28
C ALA A 59 -2.64 -4.26 4.88
N GLY A 60 -2.52 -3.15 4.17
CA GLY A 60 -3.15 -1.88 4.53
C GLY A 60 -3.18 -0.92 3.35
N MET A 61 -4.21 -0.08 3.31
CA MET A 61 -4.33 0.99 2.34
C MET A 61 -5.09 2.17 2.93
N GLU A 62 -4.56 3.35 2.74
CA GLU A 62 -5.24 4.62 2.97
C GLU A 62 -5.30 5.43 1.67
N MET A 63 -6.42 6.13 1.48
CA MET A 63 -6.67 6.90 0.27
C MET A 63 -7.41 8.18 0.60
N MET A 64 -6.91 9.28 0.06
CA MET A 64 -7.58 10.56 0.02
C MET A 64 -7.68 11.02 -1.43
N GLY A 65 -8.84 10.82 -2.06
CA GLY A 65 -9.05 11.16 -3.47
C GLY A 65 -9.24 12.65 -3.75
N ILE A 66 -9.45 13.48 -2.72
CA ILE A 66 -9.73 14.91 -2.88
C ILE A 66 -8.71 15.71 -2.09
N CYS A 67 -8.02 16.61 -2.77
CA CYS A 67 -7.00 17.45 -2.18
C CYS A 67 -7.64 18.65 -1.46
N GLN A 68 -7.80 18.55 -0.14
CA GLN A 68 -8.40 19.57 0.74
C GLN A 68 -7.48 20.01 1.89
N GLY A 69 -6.18 19.69 1.84
CA GLY A 69 -5.22 19.99 2.90
C GLY A 69 -5.38 19.09 4.13
N ILE A 70 -5.90 17.87 3.93
CA ILE A 70 -6.10 16.89 5.00
C ILE A 70 -4.82 16.08 5.19
N ALA A 71 -4.20 16.21 6.37
CA ALA A 71 -2.98 15.51 6.75
C ALA A 71 -3.13 13.99 6.59
N TRP A 72 -2.01 13.32 6.30
CA TRP A 72 -2.00 11.86 6.07
C TRP A 72 -2.62 11.08 7.24
N ASP A 73 -2.34 11.46 8.48
CA ASP A 73 -2.90 10.76 9.66
C ASP A 73 -4.44 10.76 9.69
N ASP A 74 -5.09 11.65 8.95
CA ASP A 74 -6.55 11.77 8.81
C ASP A 74 -7.09 11.16 7.50
N TRP A 75 -6.25 10.53 6.68
CA TRP A 75 -6.70 9.86 5.46
C TRP A 75 -7.57 8.65 5.79
N PRO A 76 -8.69 8.43 5.08
CA PRO A 76 -9.49 7.23 5.22
C PRO A 76 -8.68 5.96 4.99
N VAL A 77 -8.71 5.07 5.98
CA VAL A 77 -8.25 3.69 5.81
C VAL A 77 -9.32 2.94 5.03
N VAL A 78 -9.03 2.63 3.77
CA VAL A 78 -9.96 1.93 2.87
C VAL A 78 -9.77 0.42 2.92
N TYR A 79 -8.64 -0.05 3.44
CA TYR A 79 -8.39 -1.47 3.66
C TYR A 79 -7.44 -1.72 4.84
N ARG A 80 -7.71 -2.79 5.60
CA ARG A 80 -6.83 -3.29 6.65
C ARG A 80 -6.97 -4.81 6.78
N ALA A 81 -5.84 -5.50 6.76
CA ALA A 81 -5.77 -6.92 7.11
C ALA A 81 -5.03 -7.12 8.43
N LYS A 82 -5.37 -8.19 9.13
CA LYS A 82 -4.52 -8.75 10.18
C LYS A 82 -3.36 -9.49 9.51
N VAL A 83 -2.13 -9.15 9.90
CA VAL A 83 -0.93 -9.85 9.44
C VAL A 83 -0.50 -10.81 10.55
N GLU A 84 -0.40 -12.09 10.25
CA GLU A 84 0.00 -13.14 11.19
C GLU A 84 1.20 -13.91 10.62
N GLY A 85 2.10 -14.38 11.49
CA GLY A 85 3.22 -15.25 11.08
C GLY A 85 4.40 -14.55 10.40
N VAL A 86 4.63 -13.27 10.70
CA VAL A 86 5.86 -12.55 10.31
C VAL A 86 6.85 -12.62 11.48
N ASP A 87 7.26 -13.84 11.81
CA ASP A 87 8.41 -14.13 12.68
C ASP A 87 9.63 -14.49 11.82
#